data_AF-A0A9D4VME7-F1
#
_entry.id   AF-A0A9D4VME7-F1
#
_cell.length_a   1.000
_cell.length_b   1.000
_cell.length_c   1.000
_cell.angle_alpha   90.00
_cell.angle_beta   90.00
_cell.angle_gamma   90.00
#
_symmetry.space_group_name_H-M   'P 1'
#
loop_
_entity.id
_entity.type
_entity.pdbx_description
1 polymer ?
#
loop_
_entity_poly.entity_id
_entity_poly.type
_entity_poly.pdbx_seq_one_letter_code
_entity_poly.pdbx_strand_id
1 'polypeptide(L)'
;MNMASNYRIAITFSAVLTLLVLLPTLTVGELVQEQPLVLKYHNGQLLKGRITVNLIWYGTFTPIQRSIIVDFINSVSTTGAPLPSAAAWWKTTEKYKVGSSALVVGQQFLHPAYTLGKNLKGKDLLSLATKFNEISSITVVLTAKDVNVDGFCMSRCGTHGSVPRGSGGAKTPYIWVGNAETLCPGQCAWPFHQPIYGPQSPPLVAPNGDVGVDGMIINLATLLAGTVTNPFNNGYFQGPATAPLEAVTACTGVFGSGAYPGYAGRVLVDGTTGSSYNAHGANGRRVGAGGADSYKTEGLEGPGTLTGSDSSVELGLKLKLGDNSGSREGTLIGVLGRLGPRIRNSNSDSDSDSKSLMFSPWD
;
A
#
# COMPACT_ATOMS: atom_id res chain seq x y z
N MET A 1 -58.79 -45.08 10.26
CA MET A 1 -57.50 -44.34 10.21
C MET A 1 -56.75 -44.77 8.95
N ASN A 2 -56.76 -43.93 7.91
CA ASN A 2 -56.30 -44.30 6.57
C ASN A 2 -54.77 -44.26 6.47
N MET A 3 -54.13 -45.43 6.48
CA MET A 3 -52.68 -45.60 6.28
C MET A 3 -52.15 -44.91 5.01
N ALA A 4 -52.97 -44.78 3.97
CA ALA A 4 -52.60 -44.10 2.72
C ALA A 4 -52.37 -42.58 2.90
N SER A 5 -53.02 -41.94 3.89
CA SER A 5 -52.87 -40.50 4.15
C SER A 5 -51.53 -40.19 4.82
N ASN A 6 -51.08 -41.07 5.71
CA ASN A 6 -49.83 -40.89 6.44
C ASN A 6 -48.59 -41.04 5.52
N TYR A 7 -48.68 -41.93 4.52
CA TYR A 7 -47.62 -42.10 3.53
C TYR A 7 -47.44 -40.88 2.62
N ARG A 8 -48.54 -40.23 2.21
CA ARG A 8 -48.45 -39.02 1.38
C ARG A 8 -47.82 -37.86 2.12
N ILE A 9 -48.14 -37.70 3.41
CA ILE A 9 -47.56 -36.66 4.27
C ILE A 9 -46.06 -36.91 4.46
N ALA A 10 -45.64 -38.16 4.69
CA ALA A 10 -44.23 -38.52 4.86
C ALA A 10 -43.40 -38.24 3.59
N ILE A 11 -43.94 -38.55 2.41
CA ILE A 11 -43.26 -38.30 1.13
C ILE A 11 -43.13 -36.79 0.86
N THR A 12 -44.17 -36.00 1.15
CA THR A 12 -44.11 -34.54 1.00
C THR A 12 -43.11 -33.92 1.96
N PHE A 13 -43.04 -34.39 3.21
CA PHE A 13 -42.05 -33.90 4.18
C PHE A 13 -40.62 -34.26 3.76
N SER A 14 -40.40 -35.49 3.28
CA SER A 14 -39.08 -35.92 2.80
C SER A 14 -38.62 -35.11 1.59
N ALA A 15 -39.52 -34.83 0.63
CA ALA A 15 -39.22 -34.06 -0.57
C ALA A 15 -38.88 -32.60 -0.25
N VAL A 16 -39.64 -31.97 0.66
CA VAL A 16 -39.40 -30.60 1.12
C VAL A 16 -38.09 -30.51 1.91
N LEU A 17 -37.78 -31.50 2.75
CA LEU A 17 -36.53 -31.54 3.50
C LEU A 17 -35.32 -31.71 2.57
N THR A 18 -35.41 -32.56 1.54
CA THR A 18 -34.33 -32.67 0.53
C THR A 18 -34.16 -31.39 -0.28
N LEU A 19 -35.25 -30.67 -0.59
CA LEU A 19 -35.18 -29.40 -1.31
C LEU A 19 -34.55 -28.29 -0.46
N LEU A 20 -34.79 -28.28 0.85
CA LEU A 20 -34.18 -27.36 1.81
C LEU A 20 -32.68 -27.61 2.02
N VAL A 21 -32.21 -28.85 1.90
CA VAL A 21 -30.79 -29.22 2.03
C VAL A 21 -30.00 -28.95 0.73
N LEU A 22 -30.67 -28.91 -0.43
CA LEU A 22 -30.08 -28.64 -1.74
C LEU A 22 -30.07 -27.15 -2.14
N LEU A 23 -30.68 -26.27 -1.33
CA LEU A 23 -30.52 -24.83 -1.51
C LEU A 23 -29.10 -24.45 -1.08
N PRO A 24 -28.23 -23.96 -1.99
CA PRO A 24 -26.96 -23.42 -1.57
C PRO A 24 -27.24 -22.28 -0.62
N THR A 25 -26.72 -22.36 0.61
CA THR A 25 -26.69 -21.23 1.52
C THR A 25 -25.99 -20.10 0.79
N LEU A 26 -26.74 -19.11 0.33
CA LEU A 26 -26.18 -17.84 -0.13
C LEU A 26 -25.49 -17.23 1.09
N THR A 27 -24.20 -17.49 1.23
CA THR A 27 -23.33 -16.72 2.10
C THR A 27 -23.27 -15.34 1.46
N VAL A 28 -24.15 -14.45 1.92
CA VAL A 28 -23.98 -13.02 1.67
C VAL A 28 -22.71 -12.67 2.45
N GLY A 29 -21.58 -12.60 1.74
CA GLY A 29 -20.41 -11.92 2.26
C GLY A 29 -20.84 -10.49 2.49
N GLU A 30 -21.12 -10.14 3.74
CA GLU A 30 -21.41 -8.77 4.11
C GLU A 30 -20.16 -7.97 3.78
N LEU A 31 -20.30 -7.04 2.84
CA LEU A 31 -19.26 -6.11 2.46
C LEU A 31 -19.11 -5.17 3.66
N VAL A 32 -18.28 -5.56 4.64
CA VAL A 32 -17.96 -4.71 5.78
C VAL A 32 -17.49 -3.40 5.19
N GLN A 33 -18.28 -2.34 5.42
CA GLN A 33 -17.90 -1.01 5.00
C GLN A 33 -16.69 -0.63 5.85
N GLU A 34 -15.50 -0.85 5.30
CA GLU A 34 -14.24 -0.54 5.96
C GLU A 34 -14.29 0.92 6.37
N GLN A 35 -14.18 1.19 7.68
CA GLN A 35 -14.14 2.57 8.14
C GLN A 35 -13.00 3.28 7.38
N PRO A 36 -13.24 4.45 6.79
CA PRO A 36 -12.21 5.13 6.02
C PRO A 36 -11.00 5.31 6.93
N LEU A 37 -9.87 4.73 6.54
CA LEU A 37 -8.65 4.86 7.31
C LEU A 37 -8.16 6.31 7.22
N VAL A 38 -8.13 6.99 8.36
CA VAL A 38 -7.76 8.40 8.44
C VAL A 38 -6.38 8.59 9.05
N LEU A 39 -5.35 8.74 8.22
CA LEU A 39 -4.01 9.00 8.76
C LEU A 39 -3.95 10.33 9.52
N LYS A 40 -3.57 10.28 10.80
CA LYS A 40 -3.43 11.45 11.64
C LYS A 40 -2.11 12.14 11.35
N TYR A 41 -2.15 13.47 11.27
CA TYR A 41 -0.95 14.28 11.15
C TYR A 41 -0.38 14.61 12.53
N HIS A 42 0.91 14.37 12.74
CA HIS A 42 1.60 14.57 14.01
C HIS A 42 2.54 15.79 14.00
N ASN A 43 2.25 16.76 13.12
CA ASN A 43 2.92 18.08 13.01
C ASN A 43 4.42 18.03 12.68
N GLY A 44 4.92 16.91 12.19
CA GLY A 44 6.29 16.74 11.72
C GLY A 44 6.52 17.31 10.33
N GLN A 45 7.80 17.44 9.98
CA GLN A 45 8.18 17.89 8.65
C GLN A 45 7.76 16.88 7.57
N LEU A 46 7.21 17.39 6.47
CA LEU A 46 6.89 16.64 5.25
C LEU A 46 7.88 17.03 4.14
N LEU A 47 8.10 16.15 3.18
CA LEU A 47 8.95 16.47 2.02
C LEU A 47 8.09 17.07 0.91
N LYS A 48 8.45 18.25 0.42
CA LYS A 48 7.70 18.96 -0.62
C LYS A 48 8.63 19.69 -1.60
N GLY A 49 8.10 20.02 -2.77
CA GLY A 49 8.88 20.63 -3.85
C GLY A 49 9.66 19.58 -4.64
N ARG A 50 10.81 19.99 -5.19
CA ARG A 50 11.67 19.10 -5.97
C ARG A 50 12.60 18.32 -5.02
N ILE A 51 12.47 17.00 -5.01
CA ILE A 51 13.19 16.09 -4.12
C ILE A 51 14.11 15.19 -4.96
N THR A 52 15.40 15.20 -4.64
CA THR A 52 16.39 14.36 -5.33
C THR A 52 16.38 12.95 -4.74
N VAL A 53 16.29 11.93 -5.58
CA VAL A 53 16.36 10.51 -5.18
C VAL A 53 17.72 9.96 -5.60
N ASN A 54 18.63 9.84 -4.64
CA ASN A 54 19.97 9.31 -4.85
C ASN A 54 19.97 7.79 -4.64
N LEU A 55 20.61 7.03 -5.52
CA LEU A 55 20.52 5.56 -5.54
C LEU A 55 21.85 4.90 -5.17
N ILE A 56 21.78 3.89 -4.31
CA ILE A 56 22.90 2.99 -4.00
C ILE A 56 22.52 1.60 -4.47
N TRP A 57 23.26 1.07 -5.43
CA TRP A 57 23.06 -0.27 -5.99
C TRP A 57 24.02 -1.24 -5.31
N TYR A 58 23.56 -1.90 -4.26
CA TYR A 58 24.38 -2.83 -3.48
C TYR A 58 24.28 -4.26 -4.02
N GLY A 59 25.35 -4.71 -4.68
CA GLY A 59 25.41 -5.97 -5.41
C GLY A 59 25.23 -5.80 -6.92
N THR A 60 24.95 -6.91 -7.59
CA THR A 60 24.91 -6.96 -9.06
C THR A 60 23.51 -6.70 -9.60
N PHE A 61 23.35 -5.61 -10.34
CA PHE A 61 22.13 -5.28 -11.11
C PHE A 61 22.47 -5.13 -12.58
N THR A 62 21.66 -5.73 -13.46
CA THR A 62 21.85 -5.53 -14.90
C THR A 62 21.51 -4.09 -15.29
N PRO A 63 22.03 -3.58 -16.44
CA PRO A 63 21.60 -2.28 -16.95
C PRO A 63 20.08 -2.16 -17.13
N ILE A 64 19.42 -3.25 -17.55
CA ILE A 64 17.96 -3.30 -17.73
C ILE A 64 17.25 -3.13 -16.39
N GLN A 65 17.66 -3.88 -15.37
CA GLN A 65 17.09 -3.79 -14.01
C GLN A 65 17.22 -2.37 -13.45
N ARG A 66 18.38 -1.74 -13.61
CA ARG A 66 18.60 -0.35 -13.19
C ARG A 66 17.71 0.63 -13.94
N SER A 67 17.57 0.46 -15.25
CA SER A 67 16.72 1.33 -16.08
C SER A 67 15.26 1.29 -15.66
N ILE A 68 14.71 0.12 -15.31
CA ILE A 68 13.31 -0.02 -14.88
C ILE A 68 13.03 0.82 -13.63
N ILE A 69 13.90 0.74 -12.62
CA ILE A 69 13.76 1.48 -11.36
C ILE A 69 13.96 2.99 -11.56
N VAL A 70 14.96 3.38 -12.36
CA VAL A 70 15.20 4.79 -12.71
C VAL A 70 14.01 5.38 -13.48
N ASP A 71 13.49 4.64 -14.45
CA ASP A 71 12.32 5.04 -15.23
C ASP A 71 11.09 5.18 -14.33
N PHE A 72 10.85 4.26 -13.38
CA PHE A 72 9.76 4.38 -12.41
C PHE A 72 9.86 5.66 -11.58
N ILE A 73 11.02 5.99 -11.03
CA ILE A 73 11.21 7.23 -10.24
C ILE A 73 10.92 8.47 -11.10
N ASN A 74 11.34 8.48 -12.36
CA ASN A 74 11.00 9.57 -13.27
C ASN A 74 9.50 9.59 -13.63
N SER A 75 8.86 8.41 -13.69
CA SER A 75 7.45 8.25 -14.07
C SER A 75 6.50 8.95 -13.10
N VAL A 76 6.81 8.99 -11.80
CA VAL A 76 5.93 9.62 -10.80
C VAL A 76 5.87 11.15 -10.91
N SER A 77 6.77 11.76 -11.67
CA SER A 77 6.80 13.21 -11.95
C SER A 77 6.70 13.54 -13.44
N THR A 78 6.46 12.53 -14.29
CA THR A 78 6.32 12.70 -15.74
C THR A 78 4.94 13.24 -16.09
N THR A 79 4.89 14.25 -16.96
CA THR A 79 3.66 14.78 -17.52
C THR A 79 3.35 14.15 -18.88
N GLY A 80 2.07 14.04 -19.23
CA GLY A 80 1.64 13.57 -20.56
C GLY A 80 1.63 12.05 -20.78
N ALA A 81 1.90 11.23 -19.76
CA ALA A 81 1.70 9.79 -19.84
C ALA A 81 0.19 9.44 -19.93
N PRO A 82 -0.21 8.42 -20.70
CA PRO A 82 -1.59 7.97 -20.77
C PRO A 82 -2.15 7.61 -19.39
N LEU A 83 -3.44 7.86 -19.16
CA LEU A 83 -4.11 7.47 -17.92
C LEU A 83 -4.57 6.01 -17.98
N PRO A 84 -4.56 5.29 -16.84
CA PRO A 84 -3.98 5.67 -15.55
C PRO A 84 -2.44 5.77 -15.61
N SER A 85 -1.85 6.74 -14.93
CA SER A 85 -0.39 6.99 -14.97
C SER A 85 0.25 6.97 -13.58
N ALA A 86 1.55 6.69 -13.53
CA ALA A 86 2.32 6.69 -12.28
C ALA A 86 2.32 8.08 -11.63
N ALA A 87 2.32 9.15 -12.43
CA ALA A 87 2.21 10.52 -11.93
C ALA A 87 0.81 10.82 -11.35
N ALA A 88 -0.26 10.32 -11.97
CA ALA A 88 -1.62 10.46 -11.42
C ALA A 88 -1.76 9.69 -10.11
N TRP A 89 -1.20 8.47 -10.04
CA TRP A 89 -1.08 7.70 -8.81
C TRP A 89 -0.31 8.46 -7.73
N TRP A 90 0.87 9.01 -8.07
CA TRP A 90 1.71 9.76 -7.13
C TRP A 90 1.02 11.01 -6.60
N LYS A 91 0.23 11.70 -7.42
CA LYS A 91 -0.54 12.89 -7.01
C LYS A 91 -1.48 12.61 -5.83
N THR A 92 -1.85 11.35 -5.57
CA THR A 92 -2.64 10.99 -4.39
C THR A 92 -1.93 11.34 -3.07
N THR A 93 -0.59 11.42 -3.04
CA THR A 93 0.15 11.85 -1.84
C THR A 93 -0.14 13.30 -1.47
N GLU A 94 -0.57 14.14 -2.43
CA GLU A 94 -0.95 15.54 -2.17
C GLU A 94 -2.19 15.65 -1.29
N LYS A 95 -3.04 14.60 -1.23
CA LYS A 95 -4.21 14.55 -0.33
C LYS A 95 -3.78 14.68 1.13
N TYR A 96 -2.57 14.25 1.50
CA TYR A 96 -1.99 14.38 2.84
C TYR A 96 -1.41 15.77 3.12
N LYS A 97 -1.85 16.85 2.44
CA LYS A 97 -1.39 18.23 2.66
C LYS A 97 0.15 18.41 2.64
N VAL A 98 0.87 17.45 2.06
CA VAL A 98 2.31 17.51 1.82
C VAL A 98 2.63 18.69 0.89
N GLY A 99 1.68 19.04 0.01
CA GLY A 99 1.94 19.86 -1.17
C GLY A 99 2.53 19.01 -2.29
N SER A 100 2.79 19.64 -3.44
CA SER A 100 3.33 18.92 -4.59
C SER A 100 4.77 18.49 -4.34
N SER A 101 5.05 17.22 -4.60
CA SER A 101 6.38 16.61 -4.46
C SER A 101 6.80 16.04 -5.81
N ALA A 102 7.80 16.64 -6.44
CA ALA A 102 8.37 16.16 -7.69
C ALA A 102 9.66 15.40 -7.39
N LEU A 103 9.67 14.10 -7.68
CA LEU A 103 10.85 13.25 -7.52
C LEU A 103 11.73 13.34 -8.77
N VAL A 104 13.03 13.45 -8.57
CA VAL A 104 14.01 13.43 -9.66
C VAL A 104 15.17 12.53 -9.31
N VAL A 105 15.58 11.67 -10.24
CA VAL A 105 16.75 10.81 -10.02
C VAL A 105 18.00 11.67 -9.93
N GLY A 106 18.76 11.45 -8.86
CA GLY A 106 20.03 12.12 -8.60
C GLY A 106 21.23 11.23 -8.89
N GLN A 107 22.23 11.33 -8.02
CA GLN A 107 23.45 10.54 -8.09
C GLN A 107 23.17 9.05 -7.91
N GLN A 108 23.94 8.23 -8.61
CA GLN A 108 23.88 6.77 -8.50
C GLN A 108 25.25 6.22 -8.15
N PHE A 109 25.32 5.41 -7.09
CA PHE A 109 26.55 4.77 -6.64
C PHE A 109 26.42 3.26 -6.80
N LEU A 110 27.33 2.66 -7.60
CA LEU A 110 27.37 1.23 -7.82
C LEU A 110 28.29 0.57 -6.82
N HIS A 111 27.79 -0.47 -6.16
CA HIS A 111 28.52 -1.22 -5.16
C HIS A 111 28.53 -2.74 -5.48
N PRO A 112 29.10 -3.17 -6.63
CA PRO A 112 29.07 -4.57 -7.06
C PRO A 112 29.99 -5.49 -6.25
N ALA A 113 30.94 -4.94 -5.49
CA ALA A 113 31.95 -5.71 -4.76
C ALA A 113 31.49 -6.25 -3.39
N TYR A 114 30.26 -5.97 -2.97
CA TYR A 114 29.73 -6.42 -1.66
C TYR A 114 30.67 -6.14 -0.47
N THR A 115 31.18 -4.91 -0.29
CA THR A 115 32.24 -4.61 0.69
C THR A 115 31.83 -4.82 2.15
N LEU A 116 30.53 -4.79 2.44
CA LEU A 116 29.96 -5.10 3.76
C LEU A 116 29.47 -6.56 3.85
N GLY A 117 29.79 -7.39 2.84
CA GLY A 117 29.30 -8.75 2.69
C GLY A 117 27.90 -8.84 2.08
N LYS A 118 27.38 -10.06 1.96
CA LYS A 118 26.03 -10.35 1.44
C LYS A 118 24.97 -10.48 2.54
N ASN A 119 25.36 -10.37 3.80
CA ASN A 119 24.46 -10.42 4.95
C ASN A 119 24.55 -9.08 5.69
N LEU A 120 23.60 -8.19 5.45
CA LEU A 120 23.58 -6.84 6.01
C LEU A 120 22.67 -6.76 7.24
N LYS A 121 23.08 -5.94 8.20
CA LYS A 121 22.27 -5.54 9.35
C LYS A 121 21.78 -4.10 9.18
N GLY A 122 20.85 -3.66 10.05
CA GLY A 122 20.34 -2.29 10.04
C GLY A 122 21.44 -1.23 10.03
N LYS A 123 22.49 -1.39 10.85
CA LYS A 123 23.65 -0.48 10.88
C LYS A 123 24.38 -0.35 9.54
N ASP A 124 24.40 -1.42 8.73
CA ASP A 124 25.09 -1.42 7.43
C ASP A 124 24.25 -0.63 6.42
N LEU A 125 22.91 -0.75 6.48
CA LEU A 125 22.00 0.10 5.71
C LEU A 125 22.16 1.58 6.07
N LEU A 126 22.25 1.91 7.36
CA LEU A 126 22.48 3.29 7.81
C LEU A 126 23.82 3.83 7.30
N SER A 127 24.89 3.02 7.35
CA SER A 127 26.20 3.39 6.80
C SER A 127 26.12 3.68 5.31
N LEU A 128 25.44 2.83 4.53
CA LEU A 128 25.20 3.07 3.10
C LEU A 128 24.38 4.36 2.89
N ALA A 129 23.29 4.55 3.63
CA ALA A 129 22.40 5.70 3.50
C ALA A 129 23.08 7.07 3.70
N THR A 130 24.17 7.11 4.47
CA THR A 130 24.97 8.34 4.71
C THR A 130 25.91 8.72 3.56
N LYS A 131 25.94 7.94 2.46
CA LYS A 131 26.82 8.19 1.30
C LYS A 131 26.61 9.56 0.66
N PHE A 132 25.36 10.03 0.63
CA PHE A 132 24.98 11.31 0.06
C PHE A 132 24.62 12.30 1.16
N ASN A 133 24.96 13.58 0.94
CA ASN A 133 24.85 14.63 1.96
C ASN A 133 24.01 15.83 1.49
N GLU A 134 23.20 15.64 0.45
CA GLU A 134 22.43 16.68 -0.22
C GLU A 134 21.17 17.07 0.57
N ILE A 135 20.83 18.35 0.53
CA ILE A 135 19.57 18.87 1.11
C ILE A 135 18.41 18.49 0.18
N SER A 136 17.21 18.30 0.74
CA SER A 136 16.01 17.93 -0.03
C SER A 136 16.21 16.68 -0.88
N SER A 137 16.87 15.67 -0.29
CA SER A 137 17.15 14.40 -0.96
C SER A 137 16.68 13.21 -0.13
N ILE A 138 16.43 12.09 -0.82
CA ILE A 138 16.19 10.77 -0.26
C ILE A 138 17.32 9.87 -0.77
N THR A 139 18.02 9.17 0.12
CA THR A 139 18.96 8.11 -0.28
C THR A 139 18.22 6.77 -0.32
N VAL A 140 18.20 6.11 -1.46
CA VAL A 140 17.59 4.77 -1.63
C VAL A 140 18.70 3.73 -1.78
N VAL A 141 18.73 2.77 -0.87
CA VAL A 141 19.61 1.59 -0.90
C VAL A 141 18.84 0.43 -1.54
N LEU A 142 19.31 -0.05 -2.67
CA LEU A 142 18.72 -1.16 -3.42
C LEU A 142 19.67 -2.36 -3.31
N THR A 143 19.22 -3.46 -2.71
CA THR A 143 20.05 -4.66 -2.55
C THR A 143 19.71 -5.72 -3.60
N ALA A 144 20.73 -6.29 -4.22
CA ALA A 144 20.59 -7.32 -5.25
C ALA A 144 19.97 -8.61 -4.69
N LYS A 145 19.51 -9.49 -5.59
CA LYS A 145 18.75 -10.69 -5.25
C LYS A 145 19.50 -11.72 -4.41
N ASP A 146 20.81 -11.59 -4.30
CA ASP A 146 21.70 -12.47 -3.55
C ASP A 146 22.20 -11.83 -2.24
N VAL A 147 21.56 -10.75 -1.79
CA VAL A 147 21.86 -10.05 -0.55
C VAL A 147 20.73 -10.28 0.45
N ASN A 148 21.09 -10.83 1.60
CA ASN A 148 20.20 -10.98 2.74
C ASN A 148 20.35 -9.77 3.67
N VAL A 149 19.22 -9.21 4.10
CA VAL A 149 19.17 -8.10 5.07
C VAL A 149 18.31 -8.55 6.24
N ASP A 150 18.69 -8.21 7.46
CA ASP A 150 17.93 -8.60 8.64
C ASP A 150 16.43 -8.20 8.55
N GLY A 151 15.54 -9.17 8.79
CA GLY A 151 14.09 -9.06 8.63
C GLY A 151 13.56 -9.09 7.19
N PHE A 152 14.42 -9.10 6.16
CA PHE A 152 13.99 -9.27 4.77
C PHE A 152 13.27 -10.60 4.59
N CYS A 153 12.17 -10.61 3.84
CA CYS A 153 11.40 -11.83 3.58
C CYS A 153 10.75 -12.49 4.80
N MET A 154 10.74 -11.81 5.95
CA MET A 154 10.08 -12.28 7.16
C MET A 154 9.06 -11.24 7.62
N SER A 155 9.53 -10.03 7.92
CA SER A 155 8.70 -8.94 8.38
C SER A 155 8.57 -7.81 7.37
N ARG A 156 9.51 -7.69 6.43
CA ARG A 156 9.57 -6.53 5.53
C ARG A 156 10.20 -6.85 4.19
N CYS A 157 9.80 -6.08 3.18
CA CYS A 157 10.38 -6.08 1.83
C CYS A 157 11.28 -4.84 1.58
N GLY A 158 11.22 -3.89 2.51
CA GLY A 158 11.99 -2.67 2.54
C GLY A 158 11.68 -1.87 3.82
N THR A 159 12.32 -0.72 3.98
CA THR A 159 12.08 0.18 5.10
C THR A 159 12.38 1.61 4.69
N HIS A 160 11.80 2.58 5.37
CA HIS A 160 12.25 3.96 5.30
C HIS A 160 12.53 4.49 6.71
N GLY A 161 13.34 5.53 6.78
CA GLY A 161 13.72 6.15 8.03
C GLY A 161 14.58 7.38 7.76
N SER A 162 15.36 7.81 8.74
CA SER A 162 16.26 8.95 8.56
C SER A 162 17.61 8.76 9.25
N VAL A 163 18.64 9.33 8.64
CA VAL A 163 20.03 9.31 9.13
C VAL A 163 20.52 10.73 9.40
N PRO A 164 21.39 10.96 10.41
CA PRO A 164 22.02 12.26 10.60
C PRO A 164 22.88 12.65 9.38
N ARG A 165 22.76 13.91 8.95
CA ARG A 165 23.58 14.50 7.90
C ARG A 165 24.96 14.89 8.47
N GLY A 166 25.90 13.95 8.46
CA GLY A 166 27.21 14.13 9.11
C GLY A 166 27.11 14.17 10.64
N SER A 167 28.20 14.54 11.32
CA SER A 167 28.25 14.57 12.79
C SER A 167 27.39 15.71 13.34
N GLY A 168 26.18 15.39 13.82
CA GLY A 168 25.25 16.34 14.45
C GLY A 168 24.42 17.20 13.50
N GLY A 169 24.39 16.89 12.20
CA GLY A 169 23.57 17.63 11.24
C GLY A 169 22.10 17.21 11.22
N ALA A 170 21.29 17.98 10.49
CA ALA A 170 19.88 17.70 10.24
C ALA A 170 19.67 16.26 9.73
N LYS A 171 18.54 15.64 10.02
CA LYS A 171 18.25 14.29 9.51
C LYS A 171 17.91 14.34 8.03
N THR A 172 18.40 13.37 7.26
CA THR A 172 18.05 13.13 5.86
C THR A 172 17.30 11.80 5.74
N PRO A 173 16.17 11.74 5.02
CA PRO A 173 15.43 10.51 4.84
C PRO A 173 16.20 9.50 3.98
N TYR A 174 16.01 8.21 4.26
CA TYR A 174 16.52 7.12 3.46
C TYR A 174 15.49 6.01 3.32
N ILE A 175 15.63 5.23 2.25
CA ILE A 175 14.82 4.05 1.96
C ILE A 175 15.79 2.88 1.72
N TRP A 176 15.38 1.68 2.11
CA TRP A 176 15.98 0.44 1.61
C TRP A 176 14.89 -0.45 0.98
N VAL A 177 15.19 -1.08 -0.15
CA VAL A 177 14.35 -2.10 -0.80
C VAL A 177 15.23 -3.28 -1.22
N GLY A 178 14.79 -4.49 -0.90
CA GLY A 178 15.46 -5.73 -1.32
C GLY A 178 14.85 -6.35 -2.57
N ASN A 179 15.69 -6.91 -3.45
CA ASN A 179 15.22 -7.75 -4.54
C ASN A 179 14.88 -9.16 -4.00
N ALA A 180 13.60 -9.51 -4.04
CA ALA A 180 13.10 -10.75 -3.44
C ALA A 180 13.15 -11.96 -4.36
N GLU A 181 13.62 -11.82 -5.61
CA GLU A 181 13.56 -12.85 -6.68
C GLU A 181 13.96 -14.25 -6.21
N THR A 182 15.01 -14.37 -5.39
CA THR A 182 15.51 -15.69 -4.95
C THR A 182 15.09 -16.09 -3.54
N LEU A 183 14.67 -15.15 -2.70
CA LEU A 183 14.42 -15.39 -1.27
C LEU A 183 12.93 -15.55 -0.94
N CYS A 184 12.08 -14.65 -1.45
CA CYS A 184 10.65 -14.63 -1.13
C CYS A 184 9.79 -13.92 -2.17
N PRO A 185 9.88 -14.30 -3.47
CA PRO A 185 9.13 -13.59 -4.51
C PRO A 185 7.62 -13.63 -4.25
N GLY A 186 7.10 -14.71 -3.64
CA GLY A 186 5.69 -14.82 -3.26
C GLY A 186 5.22 -13.86 -2.16
N GLN A 187 6.12 -13.23 -1.40
CA GLN A 187 5.76 -12.25 -0.38
C GLN A 187 5.99 -10.82 -0.86
N CYS A 188 7.15 -10.55 -1.44
CA CYS A 188 7.59 -9.20 -1.78
C CYS A 188 7.42 -8.82 -3.25
N ALA A 189 7.05 -9.77 -4.11
CA ALA A 189 6.75 -9.51 -5.52
C ALA A 189 5.33 -9.93 -5.91
N TRP A 190 4.46 -10.21 -4.95
CA TRP A 190 3.02 -10.35 -5.24
C TRP A 190 2.47 -9.03 -5.82
N PRO A 191 1.68 -9.05 -6.91
CA PRO A 191 0.98 -10.20 -7.50
C PRO A 191 1.72 -10.90 -8.66
N PHE A 192 2.99 -10.58 -8.91
CA PHE A 192 3.77 -11.14 -10.02
C PHE A 192 4.43 -12.49 -9.72
N HIS A 193 4.20 -13.01 -8.52
CA HIS A 193 4.60 -14.35 -8.12
C HIS A 193 3.53 -14.97 -7.22
N GLN A 194 3.45 -16.30 -7.25
CA GLN A 194 2.53 -17.07 -6.42
C GLN A 194 2.71 -16.73 -4.94
N PRO A 195 1.65 -16.34 -4.21
CA PRO A 195 1.75 -16.00 -2.79
C PRO A 195 2.08 -17.22 -1.93
N ILE A 196 2.85 -17.01 -0.86
CA ILE A 196 3.27 -18.11 0.05
C ILE A 196 2.08 -18.65 0.86
N TYR A 197 1.13 -17.78 1.22
CA TYR A 197 -0.06 -18.10 1.99
C TYR A 197 -1.30 -17.39 1.41
N GLY A 198 -2.50 -17.82 1.80
CA GLY A 198 -3.76 -17.26 1.29
C GLY A 198 -4.17 -17.84 -0.06
N PRO A 199 -5.17 -17.23 -0.74
CA PRO A 199 -5.71 -17.74 -2.00
C PRO A 199 -4.62 -17.87 -3.06
N GLN A 200 -4.57 -19.05 -3.68
CA GLN A 200 -3.54 -19.45 -4.64
C GLN A 200 -3.94 -19.11 -6.08
N SER A 201 -4.42 -17.89 -6.31
CA SER A 201 -4.71 -17.40 -7.66
C SER A 201 -3.44 -17.38 -8.51
N PRO A 202 -3.51 -17.66 -9.83
CA PRO A 202 -2.35 -17.58 -10.70
C PRO A 202 -1.72 -16.19 -10.66
N PRO A 203 -0.37 -16.08 -10.67
CA PRO A 203 0.29 -14.80 -10.61
C PRO A 203 0.07 -14.02 -11.90
N LEU A 204 0.07 -12.71 -11.78
CA LEU A 204 0.05 -11.81 -12.92
C LEU A 204 1.40 -11.83 -13.63
N VAL A 205 1.40 -11.56 -14.93
CA VAL A 205 2.64 -11.43 -15.70
C VAL A 205 3.28 -10.07 -15.39
N ALA A 206 4.54 -10.10 -14.99
CA ALA A 206 5.29 -8.91 -14.56
C ALA A 206 5.43 -7.88 -15.71
N PRO A 207 5.14 -6.58 -15.48
CA PRO A 207 5.08 -5.54 -16.51
C PRO A 207 6.40 -5.29 -17.24
N ASN A 208 7.53 -5.56 -16.61
CA ASN A 208 8.86 -5.38 -17.19
C ASN A 208 9.59 -6.72 -17.44
N GLY A 209 8.90 -7.85 -17.27
CA GLY A 209 9.45 -9.19 -17.47
C GLY A 209 10.48 -9.61 -16.41
N ASP A 210 10.61 -8.87 -15.31
CA ASP A 210 11.51 -9.17 -14.19
C ASP A 210 10.71 -9.10 -12.89
N VAL A 211 10.28 -10.28 -12.40
CA VAL A 211 9.47 -10.41 -11.18
C VAL A 211 10.14 -9.77 -9.96
N GLY A 212 11.46 -9.92 -9.84
CA GLY A 212 12.23 -9.37 -8.73
C GLY A 212 12.18 -7.84 -8.73
N VAL A 213 12.50 -7.23 -9.87
CA VAL A 213 12.51 -5.77 -10.01
C VAL A 213 11.10 -5.19 -9.99
N ASP A 214 10.11 -5.83 -10.60
CA ASP A 214 8.72 -5.37 -10.53
C ASP A 214 8.17 -5.44 -9.10
N GLY A 215 8.58 -6.44 -8.30
CA GLY A 215 8.37 -6.46 -6.85
C GLY A 215 9.06 -5.31 -6.13
N MET A 216 10.31 -4.97 -6.50
CA MET A 216 10.99 -3.80 -5.95
C MET A 216 10.26 -2.50 -6.28
N ILE A 217 9.66 -2.36 -7.47
CA ILE A 217 8.86 -1.17 -7.84
C ILE A 217 7.67 -0.99 -6.90
N ILE A 218 6.93 -2.05 -6.60
CA ILE A 218 5.78 -2.00 -5.67
C ILE A 218 6.21 -1.47 -4.30
N ASN A 219 7.30 -2.03 -3.77
CA ASN A 219 7.81 -1.67 -2.45
C ASN A 219 8.41 -0.26 -2.45
N LEU A 220 9.13 0.11 -3.49
CA LEU A 220 9.72 1.44 -3.65
C LEU A 220 8.63 2.51 -3.77
N ALA A 221 7.56 2.25 -4.52
CA ALA A 221 6.40 3.14 -4.63
C ALA A 221 5.80 3.43 -3.25
N THR A 222 5.50 2.35 -2.51
CA THR A 222 4.93 2.42 -1.16
C THR A 222 5.83 3.20 -0.21
N LEU A 223 7.13 2.88 -0.19
CA LEU A 223 8.09 3.51 0.71
C LEU A 223 8.38 4.97 0.34
N LEU A 224 8.37 5.33 -0.94
CA LEU A 224 8.48 6.74 -1.36
C LEU A 224 7.28 7.55 -0.88
N ALA A 225 6.06 7.01 -1.02
CA ALA A 225 4.84 7.66 -0.53
C ALA A 225 4.86 7.81 1.00
N GLY A 226 5.26 6.76 1.73
CA GLY A 226 5.51 6.82 3.19
C GLY A 226 6.57 7.88 3.54
N THR A 227 7.69 7.91 2.81
CA THR A 227 8.79 8.85 3.07
C THR A 227 8.38 10.31 2.87
N VAL A 228 7.61 10.65 1.83
CA VAL A 228 7.20 12.06 1.62
C VAL A 228 6.14 12.54 2.60
N THR A 229 5.31 11.61 3.10
CA THR A 229 4.24 11.89 4.07
C THR A 229 4.67 11.72 5.54
N ASN A 230 5.76 11.00 5.81
CA ASN A 230 6.27 10.72 7.15
C ASN A 230 7.81 10.51 7.19
N PRO A 231 8.63 11.46 6.71
CA PRO A 231 10.08 11.25 6.56
C PRO A 231 10.86 11.02 7.87
N PHE A 232 10.31 11.49 9.00
CA PHE A 232 10.98 11.50 10.31
C PHE A 232 10.15 10.87 11.43
N ASN A 233 9.18 10.02 11.09
CA ASN A 233 8.28 9.33 12.03
C ASN A 233 7.42 10.26 12.90
N ASN A 234 7.12 11.46 12.40
CA ASN A 234 6.25 12.46 13.03
C ASN A 234 5.30 13.16 12.03
N GLY A 235 5.16 12.65 10.81
CA GLY A 235 4.25 13.14 9.77
C GLY A 235 2.86 12.49 9.85
N TYR A 236 2.44 11.78 8.80
CA TYR A 236 1.14 11.11 8.73
C TYR A 236 1.23 9.62 9.10
N PHE A 237 0.57 9.20 10.19
CA PHE A 237 0.41 7.79 10.54
C PHE A 237 -0.72 7.54 11.55
N GLN A 238 -1.17 6.28 11.63
CA GLN A 238 -2.01 5.75 12.71
C GLN A 238 -1.30 4.63 13.47
N GLY A 239 -1.82 4.28 14.66
CA GLY A 239 -1.28 3.19 15.47
C GLY A 239 -0.06 3.59 16.32
N PRO A 240 0.55 2.62 17.02
CA PRO A 240 1.73 2.88 17.84
C PRO A 240 2.93 3.25 16.96
N ALA A 241 3.80 4.14 17.45
CA ALA A 241 5.01 4.57 16.73
C ALA A 241 5.98 3.42 16.41
N THR A 242 5.85 2.28 17.09
CA THR A 242 6.64 1.06 16.86
C THR A 242 6.15 0.24 15.66
N ALA A 243 4.91 0.43 15.21
CA ALA A 243 4.31 -0.22 14.05
C ALA A 243 3.24 0.71 13.42
N PRO A 244 3.65 1.87 12.89
CA PRO A 244 2.72 2.84 12.35
C PRO A 244 2.11 2.35 11.03
N LEU A 245 0.81 2.61 10.86
CA LEU A 245 0.13 2.49 9.58
C LEU A 245 0.27 3.82 8.84
N GLU A 246 0.90 3.81 7.68
CA GLU A 246 1.27 4.99 6.90
C GLU A 246 0.57 5.04 5.54
N ALA A 247 0.81 6.11 4.77
CA ALA A 247 0.25 6.26 3.43
C ALA A 247 0.59 5.05 2.55
N VAL A 248 -0.39 4.57 1.78
CA VAL A 248 -0.29 3.42 0.86
C VAL A 248 -0.15 2.05 1.55
N THR A 249 0.45 1.97 2.75
CA THR A 249 0.65 0.69 3.46
C THR A 249 -0.65 0.01 3.88
N ALA A 250 -1.74 0.75 4.10
CA ALA A 250 -3.00 0.12 4.49
C ALA A 250 -3.81 -0.47 3.33
N CYS A 251 -3.44 -0.16 2.09
CA CYS A 251 -4.05 -0.73 0.89
C CYS A 251 -3.07 -1.68 0.21
N THR A 252 -2.24 -2.33 1.03
CA THR A 252 -1.32 -3.37 0.56
C THR A 252 -2.12 -4.42 -0.20
N GLY A 253 -1.69 -4.68 -1.43
CA GLY A 253 -2.32 -5.67 -2.29
C GLY A 253 -3.48 -5.16 -3.16
N VAL A 254 -3.87 -3.88 -3.06
CA VAL A 254 -4.89 -3.28 -3.92
C VAL A 254 -4.23 -2.66 -5.14
N PHE A 255 -4.38 -3.28 -6.31
CA PHE A 255 -3.81 -2.78 -7.58
C PHE A 255 -4.87 -2.31 -8.57
N GLY A 256 -6.11 -2.76 -8.45
CA GLY A 256 -7.20 -2.38 -9.34
C GLY A 256 -8.58 -2.49 -8.68
N SER A 257 -9.59 -2.06 -9.42
CA SER A 257 -10.98 -2.09 -8.93
C SER A 257 -11.45 -3.51 -8.59
N GLY A 258 -12.16 -3.65 -7.47
CA GLY A 258 -12.66 -4.94 -6.99
C GLY A 258 -11.59 -5.86 -6.42
N ALA A 259 -10.42 -5.33 -6.01
CA ALA A 259 -9.41 -6.09 -5.29
C ALA A 259 -9.97 -6.64 -3.95
N TYR A 260 -9.51 -7.82 -3.58
CA TYR A 260 -9.80 -8.49 -2.31
C TYR A 260 -8.63 -9.41 -1.97
N PRO A 261 -8.53 -9.98 -0.75
CA PRO A 261 -7.42 -10.86 -0.39
C PRO A 261 -7.20 -11.97 -1.42
N GLY A 262 -6.01 -12.03 -2.04
CA GLY A 262 -5.67 -12.99 -3.08
C GLY A 262 -6.08 -12.60 -4.51
N TYR A 263 -6.71 -11.45 -4.72
CA TYR A 263 -7.00 -10.90 -6.05
C TYR A 263 -6.58 -9.44 -6.13
N ALA A 264 -5.62 -9.14 -7.00
CA ALA A 264 -5.04 -7.80 -7.15
C ALA A 264 -6.04 -6.74 -7.65
N GLY A 265 -7.23 -7.16 -8.10
CA GLY A 265 -8.22 -6.30 -8.74
C GLY A 265 -8.11 -6.33 -10.26
N ARG A 266 -9.04 -5.65 -10.92
CA ARG A 266 -9.02 -5.48 -12.38
C ARG A 266 -7.94 -4.49 -12.77
N VAL A 267 -6.87 -5.00 -13.38
CA VAL A 267 -5.72 -4.24 -13.88
C VAL A 267 -5.69 -4.27 -15.40
N LEU A 268 -4.89 -3.38 -16.00
CA LEU A 268 -4.67 -3.37 -17.45
C LEU A 268 -3.79 -4.57 -17.83
N VAL A 269 -4.02 -5.11 -19.02
CA VAL A 269 -3.26 -6.23 -19.58
C VAL A 269 -2.79 -5.84 -20.97
N ASP A 270 -1.51 -6.08 -21.25
CA ASP A 270 -0.97 -5.90 -22.59
C ASP A 270 -1.36 -7.07 -23.50
N GLY A 271 -1.96 -6.76 -24.64
CA GLY A 271 -2.41 -7.79 -25.59
C GLY A 271 -1.29 -8.58 -26.27
N THR A 272 -0.04 -8.08 -26.25
CA THR A 272 1.10 -8.74 -26.92
C THR A 272 1.89 -9.62 -25.94
N THR A 273 2.20 -9.09 -24.76
CA THR A 273 3.05 -9.77 -23.77
C THR A 273 2.24 -10.47 -22.67
N GLY A 274 0.94 -10.18 -22.53
CA GLY A 274 0.13 -10.61 -21.40
C GLY A 274 0.46 -9.90 -20.09
N SER A 275 1.39 -8.93 -20.11
CA SER A 275 1.87 -8.25 -18.91
C SER A 275 0.77 -7.42 -18.25
N SER A 276 0.63 -7.52 -16.92
CA SER A 276 -0.38 -6.81 -16.16
C SER A 276 0.19 -5.59 -15.44
N TYR A 277 -0.55 -4.48 -15.45
CA TYR A 277 -0.10 -3.20 -14.89
C TYR A 277 -1.30 -2.31 -14.53
N ASN A 278 -1.09 -1.31 -13.67
CA ASN A 278 -2.13 -0.37 -13.30
C ASN A 278 -1.75 1.10 -13.53
N ALA A 279 -0.53 1.36 -14.01
CA ALA A 279 -0.11 2.69 -14.40
C ALA A 279 0.87 2.67 -15.58
N HIS A 280 0.72 3.65 -16.46
CA HIS A 280 1.70 4.00 -17.48
C HIS A 280 2.80 4.89 -16.87
N GLY A 281 4.05 4.60 -17.24
CA GLY A 281 5.22 5.35 -16.84
C GLY A 281 5.94 6.05 -18.00
N ALA A 282 7.07 6.67 -17.68
CA ALA A 282 8.00 7.27 -18.63
C ALA A 282 8.59 6.20 -19.57
N ASN A 283 9.08 6.65 -20.73
CA ASN A 283 9.82 5.79 -21.68
C ASN A 283 9.05 4.53 -22.13
N GLY A 284 7.72 4.60 -22.18
CA GLY A 284 6.86 3.46 -22.55
C GLY A 284 6.77 2.36 -21.50
N ARG A 285 7.29 2.59 -20.29
CA ARG A 285 7.23 1.63 -19.18
C ARG A 285 5.81 1.45 -18.66
N ARG A 286 5.56 0.25 -18.16
CA ARG A 286 4.37 -0.12 -17.40
C ARG A 286 4.78 -0.42 -15.97
N VAL A 287 3.96 -0.03 -15.01
CA VAL A 287 4.28 -0.17 -13.59
C VAL A 287 3.08 -0.76 -12.83
N GLY A 288 3.39 -1.57 -11.81
CA GLY A 288 2.44 -1.97 -10.79
C GLY A 288 2.68 -1.14 -9.53
N ALA A 289 1.77 -0.24 -9.19
CA ALA A 289 1.84 0.59 -7.99
C ALA A 289 0.65 0.28 -7.07
N GLY A 290 0.90 -0.20 -5.85
CA GLY A 290 -0.17 -0.54 -4.90
C GLY A 290 -0.90 0.70 -4.34
N GLY A 291 -2.13 0.52 -3.89
CA GLY A 291 -2.78 1.33 -2.85
C GLY A 291 -3.20 2.77 -3.18
N ALA A 292 -3.59 3.06 -4.42
CA ALA A 292 -3.90 4.43 -4.88
C ALA A 292 -5.22 5.03 -4.39
N ASP A 293 -6.24 4.21 -4.10
CA ASP A 293 -7.63 4.67 -4.28
C ASP A 293 -8.44 4.95 -3.00
N SER A 294 -7.91 4.75 -1.78
CA SER A 294 -8.85 4.54 -0.64
C SER A 294 -8.79 5.49 0.57
N TYR A 295 -8.08 6.63 0.58
CA TYR A 295 -7.97 7.43 1.82
C TYR A 295 -8.68 8.78 1.83
N LYS A 296 -9.41 9.03 2.94
CA LYS A 296 -9.89 10.36 3.38
C LYS A 296 -8.93 10.91 4.45
N THR A 297 -8.63 12.21 4.39
CA THR A 297 -7.86 12.91 5.44
C THR A 297 -8.78 13.56 6.47
N GLU A 298 -8.37 13.60 7.74
CA GLU A 298 -9.12 14.22 8.83
C GLU A 298 -9.32 15.74 8.59
N GLY A 299 -10.59 16.20 8.65
CA GLY A 299 -10.93 17.62 8.81
C GLY A 299 -11.30 18.44 7.56
N LEU A 300 -11.79 17.85 6.47
CA LEU A 300 -12.26 18.61 5.30
C LEU A 300 -13.53 18.00 4.66
N GLU A 301 -14.67 18.14 5.33
CA GLU A 301 -15.98 18.16 4.64
C GLU A 301 -16.69 19.46 5.04
N GLY A 302 -16.49 20.51 4.22
CA GLY A 302 -17.45 21.60 4.09
C GLY A 302 -18.44 21.25 2.96
N PRO A 303 -19.69 21.74 2.99
CA PRO A 303 -20.70 21.32 2.02
C PRO A 303 -20.37 21.89 0.64
N GLY A 304 -19.93 21.05 -0.30
CA GLY A 304 -19.66 21.50 -1.66
C GLY A 304 -19.09 20.43 -2.57
N THR A 305 -19.96 19.90 -3.45
CA THR A 305 -19.66 19.18 -4.70
C THR A 305 -18.84 17.88 -4.61
N LEU A 306 -19.58 16.78 -4.51
CA LEU A 306 -19.14 15.45 -4.94
C LEU A 306 -18.76 15.51 -6.43
N THR A 307 -17.46 15.48 -6.72
CA THR A 307 -16.95 15.01 -8.02
C THR A 307 -16.35 13.63 -7.81
N GLY A 308 -17.23 12.66 -7.55
CA GLY A 308 -16.89 11.25 -7.70
C GLY A 308 -16.66 10.99 -9.18
N SER A 309 -15.47 10.51 -9.55
CA SER A 309 -15.26 9.88 -10.85
C SER A 309 -15.76 8.43 -10.77
N ASP A 310 -17.07 8.28 -10.55
CA ASP A 310 -17.76 7.00 -10.73
C ASP A 310 -17.77 6.69 -12.22
N SER A 311 -16.89 5.78 -12.63
CA SER A 311 -16.88 5.21 -13.98
C SER A 311 -17.73 3.93 -14.03
N SER A 312 -18.95 4.01 -13.51
CA SER A 312 -19.95 2.94 -13.57
C SER A 312 -21.16 3.46 -14.34
N VAL A 313 -21.16 3.26 -15.65
CA VAL A 313 -22.37 3.45 -16.47
C VAL A 313 -23.25 2.21 -16.26
N GLU A 314 -24.26 2.34 -15.40
CA GLU A 314 -25.37 1.39 -15.35
C GLU A 314 -26.63 2.06 -15.88
N LEU A 315 -27.10 1.61 -17.05
CA LEU A 315 -28.43 1.93 -17.57
C LEU A 315 -29.48 1.18 -16.73
N GLY A 316 -30.24 1.91 -15.92
CA GLY A 316 -31.39 1.38 -15.19
C GLY A 316 -32.61 2.28 -15.33
N LEU A 317 -33.63 1.80 -16.04
CA LEU A 317 -34.96 2.41 -16.17
C LEU A 317 -35.56 2.75 -14.78
N LYS A 318 -35.90 4.03 -14.54
CA LYS A 318 -36.71 4.44 -13.38
C LYS A 318 -38.20 4.35 -13.72
N LEU A 319 -38.89 3.35 -13.19
CA LEU A 319 -40.33 3.40 -12.94
C LEU A 319 -40.57 4.14 -11.62
N LYS A 320 -41.44 5.15 -11.65
CA LYS A 320 -41.71 6.08 -10.55
C LYS A 320 -43.07 5.76 -9.95
N LEU A 321 -43.11 5.43 -8.66
CA LEU A 321 -44.31 5.48 -7.82
C LEU A 321 -43.93 6.25 -6.55
N GLY A 322 -44.72 7.27 -6.22
CA GLY A 322 -44.39 8.33 -5.27
C GLY A 322 -45.05 8.23 -3.91
N ASP A 323 -44.57 9.13 -3.03
CA ASP A 323 -45.17 9.76 -1.82
C ASP A 323 -45.67 8.84 -0.68
N ASN A 324 -45.68 9.19 0.61
CA ASN A 324 -45.65 10.48 1.30
C ASN A 324 -45.39 10.28 2.82
N SER A 325 -45.14 11.39 3.53
CA SER A 325 -45.26 11.62 4.99
C SER A 325 -44.19 10.98 5.92
N GLY A 326 -43.67 11.60 6.99
CA GLY A 326 -43.95 12.87 7.68
C GLY A 326 -43.71 12.70 9.20
N SER A 327 -43.20 13.75 9.88
CA SER A 327 -43.29 14.03 11.33
C SER A 327 -42.05 13.85 12.25
N ARG A 328 -41.40 15.00 12.52
CA ARG A 328 -41.11 15.70 13.80
C ARG A 328 -40.59 15.02 15.08
N GLU A 329 -39.51 15.66 15.58
CA GLU A 329 -39.19 16.17 16.94
C GLU A 329 -38.82 15.25 18.12
N GLY A 330 -37.74 15.65 18.84
CA GLY A 330 -37.48 15.28 20.23
C GLY A 330 -36.02 15.37 20.68
N THR A 331 -35.56 16.56 21.10
CA THR A 331 -34.28 16.78 21.80
C THR A 331 -34.46 16.56 23.32
N LEU A 332 -33.53 15.85 23.98
CA LEU A 332 -33.30 16.00 25.42
C LEU A 332 -31.80 15.88 25.75
N ILE A 333 -31.29 16.90 26.45
CA ILE A 333 -29.92 17.02 26.95
C ILE A 333 -29.87 16.41 28.36
N GLY A 334 -28.82 15.64 28.66
CA GLY A 334 -28.50 15.16 30.00
C GLY A 334 -26.98 15.12 30.22
N VAL A 335 -26.48 16.03 31.06
CA VAL A 335 -25.10 16.13 31.53
C VAL A 335 -24.93 15.31 32.81
N LEU A 336 -23.85 14.54 32.94
CA LEU A 336 -23.26 14.14 34.24
C LEU A 336 -21.80 13.70 34.03
N GLY A 337 -20.87 14.44 34.62
CA GLY A 337 -19.43 14.15 34.59
C GLY A 337 -18.96 13.21 35.70
N ARG A 338 -17.71 12.73 35.59
CA ARG A 338 -16.89 12.29 36.73
C ARG A 338 -15.39 12.30 36.38
N LEU A 339 -14.60 12.60 37.42
CA LEU A 339 -13.17 12.92 37.45
C LEU A 339 -12.27 11.70 37.73
N GLY A 340 -11.03 11.78 37.21
CA GLY A 340 -9.78 11.33 37.85
C GLY A 340 -9.07 10.11 37.23
N PRO A 341 -7.75 9.88 37.46
CA PRO A 341 -6.67 10.79 37.86
C PRO A 341 -5.40 10.73 36.96
N ARG A 342 -4.48 11.68 37.20
CA ARG A 342 -3.10 11.76 36.69
C ARG A 342 -2.22 10.63 37.25
N ILE A 343 -1.37 10.04 36.39
CA ILE A 343 -0.14 9.35 36.79
C ILE A 343 1.04 9.95 36.01
N ARG A 344 2.14 10.20 36.73
CA ARG A 344 3.40 10.79 36.29
C ARG A 344 4.51 9.73 36.46
N ASN A 345 5.56 9.81 35.64
CA ASN A 345 6.88 9.14 35.65
C ASN A 345 7.09 8.27 34.39
N SER A 346 8.27 8.13 33.78
CA SER A 346 9.60 8.78 33.86
C SER A 346 10.44 8.12 32.74
N ASN A 347 11.46 8.82 32.24
CA ASN A 347 12.41 8.40 31.19
C ASN A 347 12.79 6.91 31.13
N SER A 348 12.86 6.36 29.92
CA SER A 348 13.88 5.40 29.49
C SER A 348 13.98 5.36 27.95
N ASP A 349 15.19 5.06 27.48
CA ASP A 349 15.73 5.24 26.14
C ASP A 349 14.96 4.53 25.02
N SER A 350 14.85 5.21 23.87
CA SER A 350 14.18 4.73 22.66
C SER A 350 15.18 4.18 21.64
N ASP A 351 15.43 2.87 21.67
CA ASP A 351 15.85 2.11 20.49
C ASP A 351 14.59 1.72 19.71
N SER A 352 14.30 2.46 18.63
CA SER A 352 13.14 2.18 17.77
C SER A 352 13.53 1.21 16.65
N ASP A 353 13.47 -0.08 16.94
CA ASP A 353 13.39 -1.13 15.92
C ASP A 353 12.02 -1.06 15.24
N SER A 354 12.01 -0.55 14.00
CA SER A 354 10.82 -0.50 13.16
C SER A 354 10.45 -1.90 12.65
N LYS A 355 9.61 -2.60 13.41
CA LYS A 355 8.89 -3.80 12.94
C LYS A 355 7.70 -3.34 12.11
N SER A 356 7.84 -3.37 10.79
CA SER A 356 6.67 -3.43 9.92
C SER A 356 6.04 -4.80 10.15
N LEU A 357 4.90 -4.84 10.83
CA LEU A 357 4.09 -6.04 10.94
C LEU A 357 3.15 -6.03 9.73
N MET A 358 3.29 -7.02 8.86
CA MET A 358 2.17 -7.42 8.01
C MET A 358 1.03 -7.83 8.95
N PHE A 359 -0.04 -7.04 8.98
CA PHE A 359 -1.29 -7.48 9.57
C PHE A 359 -1.77 -8.70 8.77
N SER A 360 -1.80 -9.85 9.45
CA SER A 360 -2.60 -10.98 9.01
C SER A 360 -4.07 -10.59 9.24
N PRO A 361 -4.96 -10.66 8.23
CA PRO A 361 -6.36 -10.29 8.39
C PRO A 361 -7.19 -11.38 9.09
N TRP A 362 -6.58 -12.11 10.03
CA TRP A 362 -7.22 -13.18 10.76
C TRP A 362 -7.17 -12.84 12.25
N ASP A 363 -8.16 -12.07 12.69
CA ASP A 363 -8.98 -12.32 13.89
C ASP A 363 -10.19 -11.36 13.92
#